data_AF-E3K708-F1
#
_entry.id   AF-E3K708-F1
#
_cell.length_a   1.000
_cell.length_b   1.000
_cell.length_c   1.000
_cell.angle_alpha   90.00
_cell.angle_beta   90.00
_cell.angle_gamma   90.00
#
_symmetry.space_group_name_H-M   'P 1'
#
loop_
_entity.id
_entity.type
_entity.pdbx_description
1 polymer ?
#
loop_
_entity_poly.entity_id
_entity_poly.type
_entity_poly.pdbx_seq_one_letter_code
_entity_poly.pdbx_strand_id
1 'polypeptide(L)' 'MRRAFEVTVRTIASDGSVKLVNYVAKIRFQDGAPNISHYDSDALMYEGSALLLDEFKKILPGCRGLREVYLKKGQLMEIV' A
#
# COMPACT_ATOMS: atom_id res chain seq x y z
N MET A 1 4.12 18.71 -5.55
CA MET A 1 5.05 17.58 -5.82
C MET A 1 5.44 16.96 -4.48
N ARG A 2 5.44 15.63 -4.35
CA ARG A 2 5.79 14.90 -3.11
C ARG A 2 7.00 14.01 -3.37
N ARG A 3 7.85 13.79 -2.36
CA ARG A 3 8.97 12.84 -2.41
C ARG A 3 8.61 11.60 -1.60
N ALA A 4 8.84 10.42 -2.15
CA ALA A 4 8.63 9.14 -1.48
C ALA A 4 9.99 8.54 -1.07
N PHE A 5 10.03 7.93 0.10
CA PHE A 5 11.21 7.25 0.65
C PHE A 5 10.80 5.89 1.17
N GLU A 6 11.60 4.87 0.89
CA GLU A 6 11.46 3.56 1.52
C GLU A 6 11.95 3.63 2.97
N VAL A 7 11.18 3.10 3.90
CA VAL A 7 11.51 3.07 5.32
C VAL A 7 11.14 1.70 5.88
N THR A 8 12.10 1.03 6.52
CA THR A 8 11.82 -0.18 7.29
C THR A 8 11.63 0.18 8.75
N VAL A 9 10.45 -0.10 9.31
CA VAL A 9 10.13 0.16 10.71
C VAL A 9 10.13 -1.16 11.47
N ARG A 10 10.83 -1.17 12.61
CA ARG A 10 10.79 -2.27 13.57
C ARG A 10 9.55 -2.11 14.45
N THR A 11 8.59 -3.03 14.32
CA THR A 11 7.41 -3.10 15.18
C THR A 11 7.51 -4.31 16.12
N ILE A 12 6.97 -4.15 17.32
CA ILE A 12 6.88 -5.24 18.31
C ILE A 12 5.40 -5.63 18.36
N ALA A 13 5.11 -6.88 18.00
CA ALA A 13 3.76 -7.41 18.07
C ALA A 13 3.36 -7.69 19.53
N SER A 14 2.07 -7.90 19.75
CA SER A 14 1.48 -8.12 21.07
C SER A 14 2.05 -9.34 21.80
N ASP A 15 2.60 -10.30 21.06
CA ASP A 15 3.26 -11.51 21.55
C ASP A 15 4.76 -11.31 21.86
N GLY A 16 5.27 -10.09 21.71
CA GLY A 16 6.69 -9.75 21.90
C GLY A 16 7.58 -10.06 20.70
N SER A 17 7.02 -10.62 19.61
CA SER A 17 7.79 -10.86 18.38
C SER A 17 8.15 -9.55 17.68
N VAL A 18 9.33 -9.53 17.06
CA VAL A 18 9.81 -8.37 16.29
C VAL A 18 9.45 -8.58 14.83
N LYS A 19 8.70 -7.63 14.26
CA LYS A 19 8.38 -7.60 12.84
C LYS A 19 9.06 -6.39 12.19
N LEU A 20 9.74 -6.63 11.08
CA LEU A 20 10.22 -5.55 10.21
C LEU A 20 9.13 -5.31 9.17
N VAL A 21 8.62 -4.08 9.13
CA VAL A 21 7.56 -3.68 8.20
C VAL A 21 8.09 -2.58 7.31
N ASN A 22 8.02 -2.78 6.00
CA ASN A 22 8.40 -1.78 5.02
C ASN A 22 7.22 -0.82 4.80
N TYR A 23 7.52 0.46 4.88
CA TYR A 23 6.61 1.57 4.65
C TYR A 23 7.18 2.50 3.59
N VAL A 24 6.29 3.24 2.92
CA VAL A 24 6.66 4.33 2.02
C VAL A 24 6.33 5.64 2.72
N ALA A 25 7.35 6.37 3.17
CA ALA A 25 7.18 7.70 3.75
C ALA A 25 7.05 8.74 2.63
N LYS A 26 5.98 9.54 2.64
CA LYS A 26 5.75 10.60 1.65
C LYS A 26 5.88 11.96 2.32
N ILE A 27 6.76 12.82 1.79
CA ILE A 27 7.02 14.17 2.32
C ILE A 27 6.57 15.18 1.27
N ARG A 28 5.83 16.21 1.69
CA ARG A 28 5.50 17.36 0.84
C ARG A 28 6.71 18.28 0.68
N PHE A 29 6.94 18.76 -0.54
CA PHE A 29 7.98 19.75 -0.82
C PHE A 29 7.64 21.07 -0.10
N GLN A 30 8.61 21.67 0.59
CA GLN A 30 8.45 22.91 1.38
C GLN A 30 7.42 22.83 2.52
N ASP A 31 7.25 21.66 3.14
CA ASP A 31 6.42 21.51 4.34
C ASP A 31 7.25 21.85 5.60
N GLY A 32 7.36 23.14 5.93
CA GLY A 32 8.16 23.62 7.06
C GLY A 32 7.62 23.22 8.44
N ALA A 33 6.37 22.78 8.51
CA ALA A 33 5.71 22.26 9.70
C ALA A 33 4.79 21.10 9.29
N PRO A 34 5.33 19.89 9.08
CA PRO A 34 4.54 18.75 8.65
C PRO A 34 3.46 18.41 9.69
N ASN A 35 2.22 18.33 9.22
CA ASN A 35 1.07 17.96 10.02
C ASN A 35 0.45 16.69 9.45
N ILE A 36 0.11 15.73 10.31
CA ILE A 36 -0.50 14.46 9.91
C ILE A 36 -1.79 14.65 9.12
N SER A 37 -2.57 15.70 9.45
CA SER A 37 -3.84 15.99 8.77
C SER A 37 -3.68 16.33 7.29
N HIS A 38 -2.48 16.78 6.88
CA HIS A 38 -2.17 17.03 5.46
C HIS A 38 -2.07 15.75 4.62
N TYR A 39 -2.04 14.58 5.28
CA TYR A 39 -1.90 13.26 4.68
C TYR A 39 -3.19 12.41 4.80
N ASP A 40 -4.21 12.87 5.52
CA ASP A 40 -5.46 12.12 5.78
C ASP A 40 -6.16 11.71 4.47
N SER A 41 -6.29 12.64 3.53
CA SER A 41 -6.90 12.35 2.23
C SER A 41 -6.07 11.37 1.40
N ASP A 42 -4.75 11.41 1.50
CA ASP A 42 -3.88 10.46 0.79
C ASP A 42 -4.02 9.07 1.42
N ALA A 43 -4.05 8.99 2.76
CA ALA A 43 -4.24 7.74 3.50
C ALA A 43 -5.57 7.06 3.14
N LEU A 44 -6.68 7.81 3.14
CA LEU A 44 -7.99 7.31 2.73
C LEU A 44 -8.02 6.83 1.27
N MET A 45 -7.33 7.54 0.37
CA MET A 45 -7.22 7.13 -1.02
C MET A 45 -6.46 5.80 -1.16
N TYR A 46 -5.35 5.62 -0.43
CA TYR A 46 -4.59 4.37 -0.43
C TYR A 46 -5.38 3.21 0.15
N GLU A 47 -6.09 3.44 1.26
CA GLU A 47 -6.98 2.44 1.86
C GLU A 47 -8.08 2.03 0.89
N GLY A 48 -8.81 3.00 0.31
CA GLY A 48 -9.84 2.72 -0.68
C GLY A 48 -9.31 1.97 -1.91
N SER A 49 -8.12 2.35 -2.39
CA SER A 49 -7.46 1.67 -3.52
C SER A 49 -7.05 0.24 -3.17
N ALA A 50 -6.58 0.00 -1.94
CA ALA A 50 -6.22 -1.33 -1.47
C ALA A 50 -7.45 -2.25 -1.39
N LEU A 51 -8.58 -1.73 -0.89
CA LEU A 51 -9.84 -2.48 -0.85
C LEU A 51 -10.33 -2.84 -2.26
N LEU A 52 -10.29 -1.89 -3.19
CA LEU A 52 -10.66 -2.14 -4.59
C LEU A 52 -9.74 -3.17 -5.26
N LEU A 53 -8.43 -3.08 -4.99
CA LEU A 53 -7.46 -4.05 -5.51
C LEU A 53 -7.69 -5.45 -4.95
N ASP A 54 -8.02 -5.58 -3.66
CA ASP A 54 -8.35 -6.85 -3.03
C ASP A 54 -9.59 -7.49 -3.67
N GLU A 55 -10.66 -6.73 -3.85
CA GLU A 55 -11.86 -7.20 -4.56
C GLU A 55 -11.57 -7.58 -6.02
N PHE A 56 -10.78 -6.76 -6.73
CA PHE A 56 -10.35 -7.08 -8.09
C PHE A 56 -9.60 -8.41 -8.13
N LYS A 57 -8.64 -8.64 -7.22
CA LYS A 57 -7.87 -9.88 -7.14
C LYS A 57 -8.75 -11.11 -6.89
N LYS A 58 -9.82 -10.99 -6.10
CA LYS A 58 -10.79 -12.08 -5.85
C LYS A 58 -11.59 -12.47 -7.09
N ILE A 59 -11.84 -11.52 -7.99
CA ILE A 59 -12.63 -11.75 -9.21
C ILE A 59 -11.78 -12.46 -10.29
N LEU A 60 -10.48 -12.16 -10.36
CA LEU A 60 -9.59 -12.65 -11.43
C LEU A 60 -9.65 -14.17 -11.69
N PRO A 61 -9.64 -15.07 -10.69
CA PRO A 61 -9.71 -16.52 -10.91
C PRO A 61 -11.00 -16.98 -11.59
N GLY A 62 -12.10 -16.21 -11.48
CA GLY A 62 -13.37 -16.51 -12.13
C GLY A 62 -13.41 -16.17 -13.63
N CYS A 63 -12.43 -15.43 -14.14
CA CYS A 63 -12.39 -14.96 -15.52
C CYS A 63 -11.88 -16.05 -16.48
N ARG A 64 -12.80 -16.80 -17.11
CA ARG A 64 -12.47 -17.91 -18.04
C ARG A 64 -11.60 -17.54 -19.24
N GLY A 65 -11.65 -16.28 -19.69
CA GLY A 65 -10.85 -15.77 -20.81
C GLY A 65 -9.46 -15.28 -20.42
N LEU A 66 -9.14 -15.24 -19.13
CA LEU A 66 -7.90 -14.67 -18.63
C LEU A 66 -6.80 -15.74 -18.60
N ARG A 67 -5.69 -15.49 -19.31
CA ARG A 67 -4.55 -16.42 -19.31
C ARG A 67 -3.90 -16.45 -17.94
N GLU A 68 -3.35 -17.61 -17.57
CA GLU A 68 -2.69 -17.83 -16.27
C GLU A 68 -1.59 -16.81 -15.94
N VAL A 69 -0.85 -16.34 -16.95
CA VAL A 69 0.18 -15.31 -16.79
C VAL A 69 -0.40 -14.02 -16.18
N TYR A 70 -1.63 -13.65 -16.54
CA TYR A 70 -2.27 -12.45 -16.01
C TYR A 70 -2.87 -12.68 -14.62
N LEU A 71 -3.29 -13.91 -14.28
CA LEU A 71 -3.65 -14.27 -12.91
C LEU A 71 -2.47 -14.07 -11.96
N LYS A 72 -1.28 -14.58 -12.34
CA LYS A 72 -0.05 -14.41 -11.56
C LYS A 72 0.33 -12.94 -11.42
N LYS A 73 0.27 -12.17 -12.50
CA LYS A 73 0.52 -10.72 -12.45
C LYS A 73 -0.45 -10.00 -11.52
N GLY A 74 -1.74 -10.34 -11.57
CA GLY A 74 -2.76 -9.76 -10.70
C GLY A 74 -2.51 -10.05 -9.22
N GLN A 75 -2.08 -11.26 -8.86
CA GLN A 75 -1.74 -11.61 -7.48
C GLN A 75 -0.58 -10.76 -6.94
N LEU A 76 0.41 -10.45 -7.78
CA LEU A 76 1.59 -9.65 -7.45
C LEU A 76 1.36 -8.14 -7.44
N MET A 77 0.16 -7.65 -7.81
CA MET A 77 -0.12 -6.20 -7.79
C MET A 77 -0.15 -5.68 -6.35
N GLU A 78 0.46 -4.52 -6.11
CA GLU A 78 0.50 -3.87 -4.80
C GLU A 78 0.25 -2.37 -4.95
N ILE A 79 -0.27 -1.75 -3.89
CA ILE A 79 -0.43 -0.29 -3.81
C ILE A 79 0.91 0.30 -3.32
N VAL A 80 1.42 1.34 -4.02
CA VAL A 80 2.72 1.99 -3.77
C VAL A 80 2.57 3.47 -3.38
#